data_AF-A0A2V7PDW2-F1
#
_entry.id   AF-A0A2V7PDW2-F1
#
_cell.length_a   1.000
_cell.length_b   1.000
_cell.length_c   1.000
_cell.angle_alpha   90.00
_cell.angle_beta   90.00
_cell.angle_gamma   90.00
#
_symmetry.space_group_name_H-M   'P 1'
#
loop_
_entity.id
_entity.type
_entity.pdbx_description
1 polymer ?
#
loop_
_entity_poly.entity_id
_entity_poly.type
_entity_poly.pdbx_seq_one_letter_code
_entity_poly.pdbx_strand_id
1 'polypeptide(L)'
;MSPLAVRVGAGVLALLALLALRGKRWAYPAFVVLGLLYFPAQTHFHVHVPKCEQLLPTMKVLVLSLHNYAYLALFAGFYWMSWVQFGRSDARAVWALLATLLVGALVEIAEGMTMTGRGHCRLRDLVPDAAGALGAALLLAVWSRLTRKPGYVRLVRPHAAAAPRPAPTARAVVPPRGVFPPPPSRGLPGLYVPPPSPPDFSPGPRPVTPAADMAPTHEVAPREGGAIAARAAVVQRLQAILRRLKEMFQRLWMTIRRRRRTVVVGVSLLALVGAGALVILRLPAPAPVVTQPTEAPPPEPPPPPPRPLQSEAEGYYEPSYKFTVSDRRFTRLTLRPEPFVTFSRTGIRDEVGCADARISPAAVHLRCEFERVGIMVTIEGQFPSRSVTSRLDAPVLNAMVTVTNTRGETLFRARQPFYWHAPD
;
A
#
# COMPACT_ATOMS: atom_id res chain seq x y z
N MET A 1 -21.26 -7.53 6.19
CA MET A 1 -21.02 -7.55 4.72
C MET A 1 -20.80 -8.97 4.25
N SER A 2 -21.28 -9.34 3.05
CA SER A 2 -20.98 -10.65 2.47
C SER A 2 -19.48 -10.75 2.10
N PRO A 3 -18.85 -11.93 2.20
CA PRO A 3 -17.44 -12.11 1.82
C PRO A 3 -17.18 -11.77 0.35
N LEU A 4 -18.21 -11.84 -0.49
CA LEU A 4 -18.17 -11.47 -1.89
C LEU A 4 -18.03 -9.95 -2.06
N ALA A 5 -18.76 -9.15 -1.27
CA ALA A 5 -18.67 -7.68 -1.31
C ALA A 5 -17.27 -7.18 -0.92
N VAL A 6 -16.63 -7.80 0.09
CA VAL A 6 -15.26 -7.45 0.51
C VAL A 6 -14.25 -7.74 -0.60
N ARG A 7 -14.36 -8.91 -1.25
CA ARG A 7 -13.49 -9.30 -2.37
C ARG A 7 -13.65 -8.39 -3.58
N VAL A 8 -14.89 -8.02 -3.92
CA VAL A 8 -15.18 -7.09 -5.01
C VAL A 8 -14.62 -5.70 -4.69
N GLY A 9 -14.82 -5.20 -3.47
CA GLY A 9 -14.25 -3.92 -3.02
C GLY A 9 -12.73 -3.88 -3.11
N ALA A 10 -12.04 -4.92 -2.63
CA ALA A 10 -10.59 -5.04 -2.74
C ALA A 10 -10.11 -5.08 -4.20
N GLY A 11 -10.83 -5.81 -5.07
CA GLY A 11 -10.53 -5.86 -6.51
C GLY A 11 -10.66 -4.49 -7.20
N VAL A 12 -11.71 -3.73 -6.86
CA VAL A 12 -11.92 -2.37 -7.40
C VAL A 12 -10.82 -1.42 -6.93
N LEU A 13 -10.45 -1.45 -5.65
CA LEU A 13 -9.35 -0.63 -5.12
C LEU A 13 -8.01 -0.98 -5.77
N ALA A 14 -7.71 -2.26 -5.98
CA ALA A 14 -6.50 -2.70 -6.67
C ALA A 14 -6.46 -2.21 -8.13
N LEU A 15 -7.60 -2.26 -8.85
CA LEU A 15 -7.71 -1.74 -10.20
C LEU A 15 -7.48 -0.22 -10.24
N LEU A 16 -8.09 0.52 -9.32
CA LEU A 16 -7.91 1.97 -9.20
C LEU A 16 -6.45 2.33 -8.88
N ALA A 17 -5.78 1.58 -7.98
CA ALA A 17 -4.37 1.76 -7.67
C ALA A 17 -3.49 1.55 -8.91
N LEU A 18 -3.76 0.50 -9.71
CA LEU A 18 -3.03 0.27 -10.97
C LEU A 18 -3.24 1.40 -11.99
N LEU A 19 -4.47 1.92 -12.10
CA LEU A 19 -4.77 3.05 -12.98
C LEU A 19 -4.09 4.33 -12.48
N ALA A 20 -4.06 4.55 -11.17
CA ALA A 20 -3.36 5.67 -10.55
C ALA A 20 -1.85 5.57 -10.78
N LEU A 21 -1.24 4.39 -10.64
CA LEU A 21 0.18 4.18 -10.95
C LEU A 21 0.51 4.37 -12.43
N ARG A 22 -0.46 4.20 -13.33
CA ARG A 22 -0.34 4.56 -14.75
C ARG A 22 -0.45 6.06 -15.01
N GLY A 23 -0.69 6.87 -13.98
CA GLY A 23 -0.80 8.33 -14.06
C GLY A 23 -2.19 8.82 -14.50
N LYS A 24 -3.24 7.99 -14.39
CA LYS A 24 -4.62 8.47 -14.58
C LYS A 24 -5.01 9.31 -13.38
N ARG A 25 -5.21 10.62 -13.60
CA ARG A 25 -5.44 11.61 -12.54
C ARG A 25 -6.74 11.40 -11.77
N TRP A 26 -7.81 10.91 -12.40
CA TRP A 26 -9.09 10.64 -11.73
C TRP A 26 -9.05 9.39 -10.85
N ALA A 27 -8.16 8.44 -11.15
CA ALA A 27 -8.12 7.16 -10.44
C ALA A 27 -7.56 7.32 -9.02
N TYR A 28 -6.67 8.29 -8.83
CA TYR A 28 -6.09 8.61 -7.52
C TYR A 28 -7.12 9.16 -6.52
N PRO A 29 -7.87 10.25 -6.79
CA PRO A 29 -8.90 10.72 -5.87
C PRO A 29 -10.02 9.69 -5.72
N ALA A 30 -10.39 8.95 -6.77
CA ALA A 30 -11.35 7.85 -6.64
C ALA A 30 -10.88 6.74 -5.69
N PHE A 31 -9.59 6.36 -5.77
CA PHE A 31 -8.98 5.41 -4.85
C PHE A 31 -9.03 5.91 -3.40
N VAL A 32 -8.65 7.17 -3.17
CA VAL A 32 -8.63 7.78 -1.82
C VAL A 32 -10.04 7.84 -1.25
N VAL A 33 -11.00 8.38 -2.02
CA VAL A 33 -12.40 8.53 -1.56
C VAL A 33 -13.02 7.17 -1.29
N LEU A 34 -12.89 6.20 -2.20
CA LEU A 34 -13.47 4.87 -2.02
C LEU A 34 -12.81 4.12 -0.86
N GLY A 35 -11.50 4.29 -0.68
CA GLY A 35 -10.76 3.73 0.46
C GLY A 35 -11.22 4.31 1.80
N LEU A 36 -11.46 5.63 1.88
CA LEU A 36 -11.98 6.25 3.10
C LEU A 36 -13.44 5.90 3.37
N LEU A 37 -14.26 5.77 2.33
CA LEU A 37 -15.67 5.35 2.45
C LEU A 37 -15.83 3.88 2.83
N TYR A 38 -14.79 3.06 2.65
CA TYR A 38 -14.82 1.65 3.03
C TYR A 38 -15.08 1.47 4.53
N PHE A 39 -14.44 2.28 5.38
CA PHE A 39 -14.59 2.22 6.84
C PHE A 39 -16.03 2.48 7.32
N PRO A 40 -16.67 3.63 7.01
CA PRO A 40 -18.05 3.87 7.42
C PRO A 40 -19.02 2.92 6.74
N ALA A 41 -18.74 2.44 5.53
CA ALA A 41 -19.58 1.43 4.88
C ALA A 41 -19.60 0.10 5.67
N GLN A 42 -18.50 -0.29 6.33
CA GLN A 42 -18.49 -1.49 7.18
C GLN A 42 -19.42 -1.38 8.39
N THR A 43 -19.62 -0.17 8.91
CA THR A 43 -20.49 0.08 10.06
C THR A 43 -21.88 0.59 9.68
N HIS A 44 -22.29 0.40 8.43
CA HIS A 44 -23.57 0.91 7.93
C HIS A 44 -23.75 2.42 8.15
N PHE A 45 -22.65 3.17 8.10
CA PHE A 45 -22.57 4.62 8.32
C PHE A 45 -23.00 5.07 9.73
N HIS A 46 -22.94 4.18 10.73
CA HIS A 46 -23.07 4.56 12.13
C HIS A 46 -21.77 5.19 12.63
N VAL A 47 -21.71 6.52 12.54
CA VAL A 47 -20.55 7.32 12.92
C VAL A 47 -20.63 7.76 14.37
N HIS A 48 -19.55 7.53 15.13
CA HIS A 48 -19.44 7.96 16.53
C HIS A 48 -18.34 9.02 16.63
N VAL A 49 -18.47 9.95 17.59
CA VAL A 49 -17.43 10.97 17.84
C VAL A 49 -16.20 10.29 18.45
N PRO A 50 -15.04 10.29 17.77
CA PRO A 50 -13.87 9.59 18.25
C PRO A 50 -13.23 10.39 19.39
N LYS A 51 -12.82 9.71 20.47
CA LYS A 51 -11.94 10.29 21.50
C LYS A 51 -10.50 10.02 21.09
N CYS A 52 -9.79 11.03 20.60
CA CYS A 52 -8.38 10.91 20.20
C CYS A 52 -7.46 10.88 21.42
N GLU A 53 -6.62 9.85 21.51
CA GLU A 53 -5.64 9.70 22.58
C GLU A 53 -4.36 10.44 22.17
N GLN A 54 -4.04 11.54 22.88
CA GLN A 54 -2.89 12.41 22.58
C GLN A 54 -1.57 11.91 23.20
N LEU A 55 -1.53 10.67 23.71
CA LEU A 55 -0.33 10.13 24.34
C LEU A 55 0.82 10.02 23.33
N LEU A 56 1.90 10.74 23.63
CA LEU A 56 3.17 10.67 22.91
C LEU A 56 3.69 9.22 22.94
N PRO A 57 4.15 8.66 21.80
CA PRO A 57 4.57 7.27 21.74
C PRO A 57 5.81 7.03 22.61
N THR A 58 5.70 6.15 23.60
CA THR A 58 6.85 5.64 24.36
C THR A 58 7.76 4.82 23.43
N MET A 59 9.08 4.90 23.59
CA MET A 59 10.06 4.24 22.70
C MET A 59 9.82 2.72 22.51
N LYS A 60 9.35 2.01 23.53
CA LYS A 60 9.01 0.57 23.45
C LYS A 60 7.84 0.30 22.49
N VAL A 61 6.84 1.17 22.46
CA VAL A 61 5.65 1.05 21.60
C VAL A 61 5.99 1.41 20.15
N LEU A 62 6.91 2.35 19.96
CA LEU A 62 7.44 2.72 18.64
C LEU A 62 8.08 1.52 17.92
N VAL A 63 8.92 0.76 18.63
CA VAL A 63 9.59 -0.43 18.07
C VAL A 63 8.58 -1.52 17.72
N LEU A 64 7.56 -1.74 18.57
CA LEU A 64 6.53 -2.74 18.30
C LEU A 64 5.67 -2.38 17.08
N SER A 65 5.34 -1.09 16.91
CA SER A 65 4.56 -0.61 15.77
C SER A 65 5.32 -0.74 14.44
N LEU A 66 6.65 -0.59 14.45
CA LEU A 66 7.52 -0.81 13.29
C LEU A 66 7.59 -2.28 12.83
N HIS A 67 7.12 -3.25 13.62
CA HIS A 67 7.02 -4.64 13.18
C HIS A 67 5.76 -4.92 12.35
N ASN A 68 4.86 -3.94 12.20
CA ASN A 68 3.70 -4.06 11.33
C ASN A 68 4.09 -3.81 9.86
N TYR A 69 4.76 -4.80 9.27
CA TYR A 69 5.27 -4.74 7.90
C TYR A 69 4.15 -4.52 6.85
N ALA A 70 2.92 -4.94 7.14
CA ALA A 70 1.79 -4.76 6.24
C ALA A 70 1.40 -3.29 6.10
N TYR A 71 1.27 -2.56 7.21
CA TYR A 71 0.99 -1.12 7.20
C TYR A 71 2.15 -0.34 6.57
N LEU A 72 3.39 -0.66 6.94
CA LEU A 72 4.58 -0.08 6.32
C LEU A 72 4.57 -0.22 4.79
N ALA A 73 4.26 -1.42 4.28
CA ALA A 73 4.19 -1.68 2.84
C ALA A 73 3.04 -0.93 2.15
N LEU A 74 1.87 -0.84 2.80
CA LEU A 74 0.70 -0.14 2.28
C LEU A 74 0.99 1.35 2.11
N PHE A 75 1.50 2.01 3.15
CA PHE A 75 1.82 3.44 3.11
C PHE A 75 3.04 3.76 2.25
N ALA A 76 4.01 2.85 2.15
CA ALA A 76 5.08 2.93 1.16
C ALA A 76 4.53 2.89 -0.29
N GLY A 77 3.59 1.98 -0.56
CA GLY A 77 2.91 1.88 -1.86
C GLY A 77 2.08 3.12 -2.17
N PHE A 78 1.35 3.65 -1.17
CA PHE A 78 0.56 4.87 -1.31
C PHE A 78 1.45 6.10 -1.58
N TYR A 79 2.58 6.23 -0.87
CA TYR A 79 3.57 7.27 -1.14
C TYR A 79 4.09 7.20 -2.58
N TRP A 80 4.44 6.01 -3.05
CA TRP A 80 4.90 5.83 -4.43
C TRP A 80 3.83 6.23 -5.44
N MET A 81 2.58 5.82 -5.21
CA MET A 81 1.45 6.20 -6.06
C MET A 81 1.25 7.72 -6.10
N SER A 82 1.31 8.37 -4.93
CA SER A 82 1.22 9.82 -4.78
C SER A 82 2.36 10.54 -5.52
N TRP A 83 3.59 10.04 -5.38
CA TRP A 83 4.77 10.55 -6.09
C TRP A 83 4.60 10.54 -7.61
N VAL A 84 4.02 9.46 -8.17
CA VAL A 84 3.75 9.37 -9.61
C VAL A 84 2.73 10.42 -10.06
N GLN A 85 1.73 10.71 -9.22
CA GLN A 85 0.66 11.66 -9.53
C GLN A 85 1.11 13.12 -9.45
N PHE A 86 1.96 13.47 -8.50
CA PHE A 86 2.51 14.83 -8.36
C PHE A 86 3.56 15.20 -9.44
N GLY A 87 3.96 14.25 -10.29
CA GLY A 87 4.56 14.52 -11.59
C GLY A 87 5.91 15.27 -11.55
N ARG A 88 5.96 16.44 -12.23
CA ARG A 88 7.17 17.27 -12.45
C ARG A 88 7.36 18.37 -11.39
N SER A 89 6.56 18.42 -10.33
CA SER A 89 6.77 19.39 -9.26
C SER A 89 8.13 19.17 -8.60
N ASP A 90 8.90 20.24 -8.40
CA ASP A 90 10.19 20.20 -7.69
C ASP A 90 10.01 19.71 -6.25
N ALA A 91 8.83 19.95 -5.66
CA ALA A 91 8.44 19.51 -4.32
C ALA A 91 7.61 18.21 -4.30
N ARG A 92 7.57 17.43 -5.39
CA ARG A 92 6.72 16.20 -5.47
C ARG A 92 6.94 15.22 -4.32
N ALA A 93 8.16 15.16 -3.77
CA ALA A 93 8.51 14.33 -2.62
C ALA A 93 7.73 14.75 -1.38
N VAL A 94 7.74 16.05 -1.12
CA VAL A 94 7.08 16.67 0.03
C VAL A 94 5.57 16.54 -0.12
N TRP A 95 5.03 16.79 -1.32
CA TRP A 95 3.60 16.61 -1.58
C TRP A 95 3.15 15.17 -1.44
N ALA A 96 3.94 14.20 -1.91
CA ALA A 96 3.66 12.78 -1.71
C ALA A 96 3.67 12.41 -0.23
N LEU A 97 4.66 12.88 0.54
CA LEU A 97 4.74 12.64 1.97
C LEU A 97 3.54 13.23 2.71
N LEU A 98 3.21 14.49 2.42
CA LEU A 98 2.08 15.19 3.03
C LEU A 98 0.76 14.51 2.69
N ALA A 99 0.57 14.05 1.45
CA ALA A 99 -0.61 13.29 1.07
C ALA A 99 -0.70 11.94 1.81
N THR A 100 0.42 11.22 1.95
CA THR A 100 0.46 9.95 2.69
C THR A 100 0.12 10.14 4.16
N LEU A 101 0.70 11.16 4.81
CA LEU A 101 0.41 11.48 6.22
C LEU A 101 -1.04 11.93 6.41
N LEU A 102 -1.57 12.72 5.47
CA LEU A 102 -2.96 13.16 5.52
C LEU A 102 -3.92 11.97 5.40
N VAL A 103 -3.67 11.06 4.46
CA VAL A 103 -4.50 9.85 4.30
C VAL A 103 -4.35 8.93 5.50
N GLY A 104 -3.14 8.76 6.05
CA GLY A 104 -2.91 8.02 7.29
C GLY A 104 -3.73 8.56 8.46
N ALA A 105 -3.66 9.88 8.70
CA ALA A 105 -4.46 10.53 9.72
C ALA A 105 -5.98 10.38 9.48
N LEU A 106 -6.43 10.44 8.22
CA LEU A 106 -7.84 10.22 7.89
C LEU A 106 -8.28 8.76 8.10
N VAL A 107 -7.40 7.78 7.85
CA VAL A 107 -7.66 6.37 8.14
C VAL A 107 -7.78 6.16 9.65
N GLU A 108 -6.88 6.71 10.44
CA GLU A 108 -6.94 6.64 11.91
C GLU A 108 -8.22 7.26 12.48
N ILE A 109 -8.62 8.42 11.95
CA ILE A 109 -9.88 9.06 12.32
C ILE A 109 -11.08 8.17 11.92
N ALA A 110 -11.07 7.61 10.70
CA ALA A 110 -12.14 6.76 10.19
C ALA A 110 -12.26 5.45 10.99
N GLU A 111 -11.16 4.83 11.36
CA GLU A 111 -11.12 3.65 12.23
C GLU A 111 -11.63 3.99 13.64
N GLY A 112 -11.20 5.12 14.21
CA GLY A 112 -11.70 5.62 15.50
C GLY A 112 -13.20 5.94 15.51
N MET A 113 -13.76 6.38 14.38
CA MET A 113 -15.19 6.69 14.23
C MET A 113 -16.08 5.43 14.11
N THR A 114 -15.49 4.28 13.77
CA THR A 114 -16.22 3.07 13.35
C THR A 114 -16.09 1.91 14.33
N MET A 115 -15.02 1.82 15.13
CA MET A 115 -14.92 0.78 16.17
C MET A 115 -15.74 1.12 17.43
N THR A 116 -16.85 0.40 17.61
CA THR A 116 -17.70 0.43 18.82
C THR A 116 -16.88 0.16 20.09
N GLY A 117 -16.54 1.22 20.83
CA GLY A 117 -16.22 1.17 22.26
C GLY A 117 -14.78 0.87 22.70
N ARG A 118 -13.80 0.67 21.80
CA ARG A 118 -12.37 0.48 22.18
C ARG A 118 -11.34 1.23 21.31
N GLY A 119 -11.76 1.86 20.22
CA GLY A 119 -10.87 2.57 19.29
C GLY A 119 -10.70 4.03 19.69
N HIS A 120 -9.66 4.35 20.43
CA HIS A 120 -9.15 5.72 20.42
C HIS A 120 -8.45 5.96 19.09
N CYS A 121 -8.65 7.13 18.46
CA CYS A 121 -7.74 7.56 17.39
C CYS A 121 -6.37 7.74 18.05
N ARG A 122 -5.40 6.89 17.68
CA ARG A 122 -4.10 6.83 18.33
C ARG A 122 -3.07 7.48 17.44
N LEU A 123 -2.54 8.62 17.86
CA LEU A 123 -1.52 9.34 17.10
C LEU A 123 -0.27 8.48 16.83
N ARG A 124 -0.01 7.47 17.67
CA ARG A 124 1.11 6.52 17.50
C ARG A 124 0.99 5.64 16.26
N ASP A 125 -0.22 5.44 15.74
CA ASP A 125 -0.44 4.58 14.57
C ASP A 125 -0.12 5.34 13.26
N LEU A 126 0.12 6.66 13.34
CA LEU A 126 0.73 7.46 12.27
C LEU A 126 2.24 7.19 12.09
N VAL A 127 2.90 6.55 13.08
CA VAL A 127 4.33 6.21 13.04
C VAL A 127 4.66 5.23 11.90
N PRO A 128 3.97 4.07 11.75
CA PRO A 128 4.21 3.18 10.62
C PRO A 128 3.91 3.84 9.27
N ASP A 129 2.95 4.78 9.21
CA ASP A 129 2.63 5.52 7.97
C ASP A 129 3.80 6.41 7.54
N ALA A 130 4.33 7.18 8.49
CA ALA A 130 5.50 8.02 8.28
C ALA A 130 6.73 7.17 7.94
N ALA A 131 6.97 6.07 8.66
CA ALA A 131 8.09 5.19 8.43
C ALA A 131 8.03 4.52 7.04
N GLY A 132 6.85 4.08 6.61
CA GLY A 132 6.64 3.49 5.28
C GLY A 132 6.88 4.52 4.17
N ALA A 133 6.34 5.73 4.32
CA ALA A 133 6.53 6.82 3.38
C ALA A 133 8.01 7.24 3.25
N LEU A 134 8.71 7.39 4.39
CA LEU A 134 10.12 7.74 4.42
C LEU A 134 11.00 6.62 3.83
N GLY A 135 10.70 5.36 4.13
CA GLY A 135 11.37 4.21 3.53
C GLY A 135 11.24 4.20 2.01
N ALA A 136 10.02 4.43 1.49
CA ALA A 136 9.79 4.53 0.04
C ALA A 136 10.50 5.75 -0.58
N ALA A 137 10.52 6.89 0.10
CA ALA A 137 11.23 8.09 -0.32
C ALA A 137 12.75 7.82 -0.43
N LEU A 138 13.34 7.16 0.56
CA LEU A 138 14.74 6.78 0.57
C LEU A 138 15.07 5.82 -0.58
N LEU A 139 14.26 4.78 -0.78
CA LEU A 139 14.43 3.84 -1.89
C LEU A 139 14.38 4.55 -3.25
N LEU A 140 13.42 5.46 -3.44
CA LEU A 140 13.32 6.26 -4.65
C LEU A 140 14.53 7.19 -4.82
N ALA A 141 15.03 7.80 -3.75
CA ALA A 141 16.21 8.64 -3.77
C ALA A 141 17.46 7.85 -4.18
N VAL A 142 17.72 6.71 -3.53
CA VAL A 142 18.83 5.79 -3.84
C VAL A 142 18.72 5.30 -5.28
N TRP A 143 17.54 4.82 -5.70
CA TRP A 143 17.29 4.38 -7.06
C TRP A 143 17.53 5.49 -8.09
N SER A 144 17.09 6.72 -7.79
CA SER A 144 17.30 7.86 -8.68
C SER A 144 18.78 8.23 -8.81
N ARG A 145 19.57 8.03 -7.76
CA ARG A 145 21.03 8.24 -7.79
C ARG A 145 21.72 7.13 -8.61
N LEU A 146 21.36 5.87 -8.39
CA LEU A 146 21.92 4.72 -9.12
C LEU A 146 21.57 4.70 -10.61
N THR A 147 20.38 5.20 -10.97
CA THR A 147 19.94 5.25 -12.38
C THR A 147 20.34 6.52 -13.12
N ARG A 148 20.86 7.54 -12.43
CA ARG A 148 21.57 8.64 -13.09
C ARG A 148 22.90 8.06 -13.58
N LYS A 149 23.07 7.98 -14.90
CA LYS A 149 24.38 7.67 -15.49
C LYS A 149 25.41 8.62 -14.88
N PRO A 150 26.61 8.15 -14.49
CA PRO A 150 27.70 9.04 -14.13
C PRO A 150 27.87 10.01 -15.30
N GLY A 151 27.89 11.31 -14.99
CA GLY A 151 28.15 12.32 -15.99
C GLY A 151 29.57 12.10 -16.49
N TYR A 152 29.73 11.31 -17.55
CA TYR A 152 30.96 11.36 -18.32
C TYR A 152 31.16 12.82 -18.72
N VAL A 153 32.31 13.32 -18.29
CA VAL A 153 32.89 14.63 -18.58
C VAL A 153 32.34 15.16 -19.90
N ARG A 154 31.52 16.21 -19.79
CA ARG A 154 31.13 17.03 -20.92
C ARG A 154 32.41 17.73 -21.36
N LEU A 155 33.24 17.05 -22.16
CA LEU A 155 34.33 17.69 -22.88
C LEU A 155 33.69 18.83 -23.65
N VAL A 156 33.99 20.04 -23.18
CA VAL A 156 33.59 21.30 -23.77
C VAL A 156 34.05 21.23 -25.22
N ARG A 157 33.09 21.11 -26.13
CA ARG A 157 33.35 21.35 -27.55
C ARG A 157 33.77 22.81 -27.63
N PRO A 158 34.98 23.14 -28.12
CA PRO A 158 35.38 24.53 -28.30
C PRO A 158 34.31 25.21 -29.16
N HIS A 159 33.91 26.41 -28.74
CA HIS A 159 33.10 27.31 -29.55
C HIS A 159 33.70 27.38 -30.95
N ALA A 160 32.99 26.85 -31.95
CA ALA A 160 33.24 27.24 -33.32
C ALA A 160 32.87 28.73 -33.40
N ALA A 161 33.88 29.56 -33.65
CA ALA A 161 33.75 30.98 -33.84
C ALA A 161 32.62 31.29 -34.84
N ALA A 162 31.93 32.39 -34.56
CA ALA A 162 30.81 32.92 -35.31
C ALA A 162 31.07 32.90 -36.83
N ALA A 163 30.20 32.21 -37.58
CA ALA A 163 30.05 32.47 -39.00
C ALA A 163 29.32 33.83 -39.19
N PRO A 164 29.75 34.70 -40.12
CA PRO A 164 29.11 35.99 -40.35
C PRO A 164 27.67 35.83 -40.85
N ARG A 165 26.78 36.69 -40.37
CA ARG A 165 25.38 36.83 -40.84
C ARG A 165 25.38 37.22 -42.34
N PRO A 166 24.53 36.62 -43.19
CA PRO A 166 24.22 37.21 -44.49
C PRO A 166 23.29 38.42 -44.31
N ALA A 167 23.53 39.44 -45.15
CA ALA A 167 22.90 40.75 -45.16
C ALA A 167 21.36 40.73 -45.35
N PRO A 168 20.63 41.77 -44.91
CA PRO A 168 19.19 41.86 -45.08
C PRO A 168 18.83 42.12 -46.55
N THR A 169 18.05 41.21 -47.14
CA THR A 169 17.44 41.38 -48.45
C THR A 169 16.36 42.47 -48.41
N ALA A 170 16.37 43.30 -49.46
CA ALA A 170 15.52 44.44 -49.67
C ALA A 170 14.01 44.09 -49.67
N ARG A 171 13.22 45.08 -49.24
CA ARG A 171 11.76 45.13 -49.17
C ARG A 171 11.08 44.53 -50.41
N ALA A 172 10.26 43.50 -50.20
CA ALA A 172 9.24 43.09 -51.14
C ALA A 172 8.03 44.03 -51.02
N VAL A 173 7.72 44.72 -52.11
CA VAL A 173 6.53 45.56 -52.27
C VAL A 173 5.29 44.67 -52.33
N VAL A 174 4.31 45.00 -51.50
CA VAL A 174 2.98 44.36 -51.41
C VAL A 174 2.05 45.01 -52.45
N PRO A 175 1.36 44.26 -53.34
CA PRO A 175 0.24 44.82 -54.10
C PRO A 175 -1.08 44.64 -53.31
N PRO A 176 -2.05 45.58 -53.43
CA PRO A 176 -3.30 45.53 -52.67
C PRO A 176 -4.31 44.55 -53.30
N ARG A 177 -5.10 43.89 -52.43
CA ARG A 177 -6.26 43.03 -52.77
C ARG A 177 -7.57 43.81 -52.58
N GLY A 178 -8.49 43.62 -53.52
CA GLY A 178 -9.91 44.03 -53.50
C GLY A 178 -10.28 44.48 -54.92
N VAL A 179 -11.20 43.86 -55.66
CA VAL A 179 -12.62 43.63 -55.38
C VAL A 179 -13.11 42.41 -56.19
N PHE A 180 -13.95 41.56 -55.60
CA PHE A 180 -14.69 40.46 -56.26
C PHE A 180 -16.19 40.82 -56.30
N PRO A 181 -16.90 40.67 -57.44
CA PRO A 181 -18.35 40.55 -57.47
C PRO A 181 -18.84 39.07 -57.50
N PRO A 182 -20.12 38.81 -57.16
CA PRO A 182 -20.62 37.53 -56.65
C PRO A 182 -21.05 36.51 -57.73
N PRO A 183 -21.29 35.22 -57.36
CA PRO A 183 -21.69 34.16 -58.29
C PRO A 183 -23.19 34.19 -58.68
N PRO A 184 -23.58 33.56 -59.80
CA PRO A 184 -24.93 33.68 -60.37
C PRO A 184 -25.99 32.78 -59.70
N SER A 185 -27.22 33.28 -59.72
CA SER A 185 -28.47 32.67 -59.24
C SER A 185 -29.05 31.63 -60.21
N ARG A 186 -29.66 30.57 -59.66
CA ARG A 186 -30.34 29.46 -60.37
C ARG A 186 -31.87 29.59 -60.29
N GLY A 187 -32.55 29.29 -61.41
CA GLY A 187 -33.99 28.92 -61.56
C GLY A 187 -34.88 30.07 -62.06
N LEU A 188 -35.84 29.96 -62.99
CA LEU A 188 -36.57 28.91 -63.77
C LEU A 188 -37.38 29.68 -64.87
N PRO A 189 -38.40 29.13 -65.59
CA PRO A 189 -38.38 28.20 -66.73
C PRO A 189 -39.07 28.75 -68.01
N GLY A 190 -38.91 28.05 -69.14
CA GLY A 190 -39.95 27.96 -70.18
C GLY A 190 -39.74 28.75 -71.48
N LEU A 191 -39.40 28.03 -72.56
CA LEU A 191 -40.13 28.04 -73.84
C LEU A 191 -39.67 26.87 -74.73
N TYR A 192 -40.66 26.02 -75.02
CA TYR A 192 -40.85 24.91 -75.98
C TYR A 192 -40.09 25.07 -77.35
N VAL A 193 -39.37 24.09 -77.96
CA VAL A 193 -39.73 22.79 -78.66
C VAL A 193 -39.46 22.90 -80.19
N PRO A 194 -39.18 21.85 -81.02
CA PRO A 194 -38.46 20.55 -80.90
C PRO A 194 -37.54 20.25 -82.17
N PRO A 195 -37.07 19.01 -82.48
CA PRO A 195 -35.88 18.67 -83.31
C PRO A 195 -36.20 18.32 -84.81
N PRO A 196 -35.24 17.95 -85.70
CA PRO A 196 -34.81 16.53 -85.84
C PRO A 196 -33.38 16.21 -86.41
N SER A 197 -32.95 14.96 -86.14
CA SER A 197 -32.20 13.92 -86.91
C SER A 197 -30.73 14.04 -87.42
N PRO A 198 -29.96 12.91 -87.41
CA PRO A 198 -28.51 12.81 -87.72
C PRO A 198 -28.22 12.23 -89.13
N PRO A 199 -26.94 12.21 -89.56
CA PRO A 199 -26.29 10.97 -90.03
C PRO A 199 -24.75 10.99 -89.85
N ASP A 200 -23.90 10.02 -90.16
CA ASP A 200 -23.91 8.56 -90.20
C ASP A 200 -22.42 8.12 -90.21
N PHE A 201 -22.19 6.84 -89.92
CA PHE A 201 -20.92 6.13 -89.87
C PHE A 201 -20.13 6.04 -91.20
N SER A 202 -18.84 5.66 -91.06
CA SER A 202 -18.12 4.59 -91.79
C SER A 202 -16.98 4.96 -92.80
N PRO A 203 -16.02 4.04 -93.10
CA PRO A 203 -14.58 4.26 -92.85
C PRO A 203 -13.58 3.85 -93.98
N GLY A 204 -12.30 4.26 -93.83
CA GLY A 204 -11.07 3.66 -94.42
C GLY A 204 -10.82 3.85 -95.93
N PRO A 205 -9.65 3.45 -96.51
CA PRO A 205 -8.44 2.82 -95.93
C PRO A 205 -7.07 3.48 -96.36
N ARG A 206 -5.95 2.96 -95.82
CA ARG A 206 -4.53 3.13 -96.29
C ARG A 206 -4.23 2.10 -97.43
N PRO A 207 -3.00 1.91 -98.01
CA PRO A 207 -1.68 2.55 -97.87
C PRO A 207 -0.96 2.83 -99.23
N VAL A 208 0.31 3.28 -99.23
CA VAL A 208 1.47 2.79 -100.04
C VAL A 208 2.64 3.80 -99.97
N THR A 209 3.81 3.33 -99.52
CA THR A 209 5.19 3.90 -99.63
C THR A 209 5.92 3.19 -100.81
N PRO A 210 7.10 3.61 -101.36
CA PRO A 210 8.26 4.26 -100.68
C PRO A 210 9.22 5.21 -101.50
N ALA A 211 10.25 5.72 -100.78
CA ALA A 211 11.62 6.12 -101.17
C ALA A 211 11.82 7.42 -102.00
N ALA A 212 12.87 8.25 -101.90
CA ALA A 212 14.19 8.20 -101.24
C ALA A 212 14.73 9.66 -101.00
N ASP A 213 15.90 9.73 -100.32
CA ASP A 213 16.94 10.78 -100.36
C ASP A 213 17.09 11.87 -99.27
N MET A 214 18.10 11.61 -98.41
CA MET A 214 19.24 12.45 -97.95
C MET A 214 19.04 13.77 -97.18
N ALA A 215 19.45 13.78 -95.90
CA ALA A 215 20.58 14.57 -95.35
C ALA A 215 20.79 14.33 -93.82
N PRO A 216 22.02 14.46 -93.26
CA PRO A 216 22.39 13.92 -91.95
C PRO A 216 22.22 14.92 -90.79
N THR A 217 21.73 14.44 -89.64
CA THR A 217 21.72 15.19 -88.38
C THR A 217 22.79 14.71 -87.42
N HIS A 218 23.58 15.68 -86.93
CA HIS A 218 24.53 15.58 -85.82
C HIS A 218 24.01 14.75 -84.64
N GLU A 219 24.72 13.67 -84.29
CA GLU A 219 24.61 13.02 -82.99
C GLU A 219 25.30 13.88 -81.91
N VAL A 220 24.51 14.45 -81.01
CA VAL A 220 24.99 14.99 -79.73
C VAL A 220 24.93 13.86 -78.72
N ALA A 221 26.10 13.37 -78.29
CA ALA A 221 26.22 12.41 -77.19
C ALA A 221 25.67 13.03 -75.88
N PRO A 222 24.84 12.32 -75.10
CA PRO A 222 24.37 12.82 -73.82
C PRO A 222 25.49 12.77 -72.78
N ARG A 223 25.65 13.87 -72.05
CA ARG A 223 26.67 14.08 -71.01
C ARG A 223 26.34 13.25 -69.77
N GLU A 224 26.78 11.99 -69.73
CA GLU A 224 26.50 11.00 -68.66
C GLU A 224 26.88 11.46 -67.23
N GLY A 225 27.79 12.42 -67.07
CA GLY A 225 28.23 12.91 -65.76
C GLY A 225 27.17 13.67 -64.94
N GLY A 226 26.21 14.34 -65.58
CA GLY A 226 25.20 15.14 -64.88
C GLY A 226 24.11 14.30 -64.20
N ALA A 227 23.73 13.19 -64.83
CA ALA A 227 22.71 12.28 -64.30
C ALA A 227 23.22 11.47 -63.08
N ILE A 228 24.51 11.14 -63.06
CA ILE A 228 25.16 10.43 -61.94
C ILE A 228 25.26 11.36 -60.71
N ALA A 229 25.63 12.63 -60.92
CA ALA A 229 25.70 13.62 -59.83
C ALA A 229 24.32 13.94 -59.23
N ALA A 230 23.27 14.05 -60.05
CA ALA A 230 21.91 14.27 -59.57
C ALA A 230 21.37 13.08 -58.75
N ARG A 231 21.65 11.84 -59.18
CA ARG A 231 21.30 10.63 -58.43
C ARG A 231 22.04 10.55 -57.09
N ALA A 232 23.33 10.90 -57.06
CA ALA A 232 24.11 10.92 -55.83
C ALA A 232 23.57 11.95 -54.80
N ALA A 233 23.15 13.14 -55.26
CA ALA A 233 22.58 14.16 -54.39
C ALA A 233 21.22 13.75 -53.79
N VAL A 234 20.38 13.06 -54.58
CA VAL A 234 19.10 12.51 -54.10
C VAL A 234 19.33 11.42 -53.05
N VAL A 235 20.27 10.51 -53.29
CA VAL A 235 20.63 9.44 -52.33
C VAL A 235 21.17 10.03 -51.02
N GLN A 236 22.02 11.06 -51.08
CA GLN A 236 22.52 11.72 -49.87
C GLN A 236 21.41 12.40 -49.06
N ARG A 237 20.45 13.07 -49.73
CA ARG A 237 19.28 13.66 -49.04
C ARG A 237 18.42 12.58 -48.39
N LEU A 238 18.20 11.46 -49.06
CA LEU A 238 17.40 10.36 -48.52
C LEU A 238 18.07 9.75 -47.27
N GLN A 239 19.39 9.54 -47.32
CA GLN A 239 20.17 9.04 -46.19
C GLN A 239 20.15 10.02 -44.99
N ALA A 240 20.20 11.32 -45.24
CA ALA A 240 20.10 12.33 -44.19
C ALA A 240 18.72 12.32 -43.49
N ILE A 241 17.64 12.15 -44.26
CA ILE A 241 16.27 12.03 -43.74
C ILE A 241 16.13 10.75 -42.90
N LEU A 242 16.59 9.61 -43.42
CA LEU A 242 16.54 8.33 -42.71
C LEU A 242 17.33 8.38 -41.40
N ARG A 243 18.49 9.04 -41.37
CA ARG A 243 19.29 9.19 -40.15
C ARG A 243 18.56 10.02 -39.09
N ARG A 244 17.91 11.12 -39.47
CA ARG A 244 17.07 11.93 -38.56
C ARG A 244 15.86 11.15 -38.03
N LEU A 245 15.23 10.35 -38.89
CA LEU A 245 14.07 9.53 -38.54
C LEU A 245 14.47 8.42 -37.55
N LYS A 246 15.63 7.79 -37.77
CA LYS A 246 16.21 6.80 -36.86
C LYS A 246 16.54 7.39 -35.50
N GLU A 247 17.10 8.60 -35.43
CA GLU A 247 17.36 9.29 -34.16
C GLU A 247 16.09 9.65 -33.41
N MET A 248 15.06 10.15 -34.10
CA MET A 248 13.75 10.39 -33.47
C MET A 248 13.14 9.09 -32.95
N PHE A 249 13.18 8.02 -33.74
CA PHE A 249 12.64 6.73 -33.36
C PHE A 249 13.39 6.13 -32.16
N GLN A 250 14.71 6.29 -32.10
CA GLN A 250 15.51 5.87 -30.95
C GLN A 250 15.19 6.68 -29.68
N ARG A 251 14.97 7.99 -29.77
CA ARG A 251 14.55 8.84 -28.63
C ARG A 251 13.15 8.47 -28.13
N LEU A 252 12.22 8.21 -29.07
CA LEU A 252 10.87 7.75 -28.76
C LEU A 252 10.90 6.35 -28.14
N TRP A 253 11.72 5.45 -28.68
CA TRP A 253 11.90 4.10 -28.16
C TRP A 253 12.49 4.08 -26.75
N MET A 254 13.48 4.94 -26.47
CA MET A 254 14.08 5.06 -25.12
C MET A 254 13.11 5.64 -24.09
N THR A 255 12.26 6.59 -24.48
CA THR A 255 11.21 7.13 -23.60
C THR A 255 10.10 6.11 -23.32
N ILE A 256 9.68 5.35 -24.34
CA ILE A 256 8.73 4.24 -24.19
C ILE A 256 9.33 3.12 -23.33
N ARG A 257 10.59 2.74 -23.54
CA ARG A 257 11.28 1.69 -22.76
C ARG A 257 11.47 2.10 -21.29
N ARG A 258 11.71 3.39 -21.00
CA ARG A 258 11.82 3.92 -19.63
C ARG A 258 10.47 3.96 -18.90
N ARG A 259 9.39 4.33 -19.60
CA ARG A 259 8.00 4.23 -19.09
C ARG A 259 7.57 2.77 -18.89
N ARG A 260 7.89 1.87 -19.83
CA ARG A 260 7.60 0.44 -19.68
C ARG A 260 8.39 -0.19 -18.54
N ARG A 261 9.66 0.16 -18.32
CA ARG A 261 10.43 -0.35 -17.17
C ARG A 261 9.88 0.11 -15.83
N THR A 262 9.42 1.37 -15.72
CA THR A 262 8.79 1.86 -14.48
C THR A 262 7.43 1.23 -14.23
N VAL A 263 6.64 0.99 -15.28
CA VAL A 263 5.36 0.25 -15.17
C VAL A 263 5.59 -1.22 -14.85
N VAL A 264 6.57 -1.89 -15.48
CA VAL A 264 6.89 -3.29 -15.21
C VAL A 264 7.40 -3.46 -13.79
N VAL A 265 8.31 -2.61 -13.31
CA VAL A 265 8.79 -2.67 -11.91
C VAL A 265 7.67 -2.32 -10.93
N GLY A 266 6.83 -1.34 -11.25
CA GLY A 266 5.66 -1.01 -10.43
C GLY A 266 4.64 -2.14 -10.35
N VAL A 267 4.35 -2.80 -11.48
CA VAL A 267 3.48 -3.99 -11.53
C VAL A 267 4.15 -5.18 -10.83
N SER A 268 5.47 -5.37 -10.95
CA SER A 268 6.20 -6.41 -10.24
C SER A 268 6.21 -6.16 -8.73
N LEU A 269 6.40 -4.92 -8.27
CA LEU A 269 6.29 -4.55 -6.85
C LEU A 269 4.86 -4.74 -6.35
N LEU A 270 3.85 -4.35 -7.12
CA LEU A 270 2.46 -4.51 -6.74
C LEU A 270 2.00 -5.97 -6.82
N ALA A 271 2.59 -6.77 -7.71
CA ALA A 271 2.41 -8.21 -7.76
C ALA A 271 3.17 -8.92 -6.65
N LEU A 272 4.32 -8.41 -6.19
CA LEU A 272 5.05 -8.94 -5.04
C LEU A 272 4.38 -8.57 -3.72
N VAL A 273 3.87 -7.34 -3.59
CA VAL A 273 3.06 -6.89 -2.46
C VAL A 273 1.68 -7.55 -2.48
N GLY A 274 1.08 -7.68 -3.67
CA GLY A 274 -0.19 -8.36 -3.88
C GLY A 274 -0.09 -9.85 -3.63
N ALA A 275 0.95 -10.52 -4.12
CA ALA A 275 1.24 -11.93 -3.82
C ALA A 275 1.69 -12.10 -2.36
N GLY A 276 2.43 -11.17 -1.77
CA GLY A 276 2.79 -11.17 -0.36
C GLY A 276 1.55 -11.04 0.53
N ALA A 277 0.63 -10.13 0.20
CA ALA A 277 -0.66 -9.98 0.86
C ALA A 277 -1.56 -11.20 0.60
N LEU A 278 -1.57 -11.76 -0.61
CA LEU A 278 -2.35 -12.95 -0.95
C LEU A 278 -1.79 -14.19 -0.24
N VAL A 279 -0.47 -14.31 -0.09
CA VAL A 279 0.21 -15.36 0.67
C VAL A 279 -0.03 -15.15 2.16
N ILE A 280 0.06 -13.93 2.72
CA ILE A 280 -0.26 -13.64 4.12
C ILE A 280 -1.75 -13.87 4.44
N LEU A 281 -2.66 -13.54 3.50
CA LEU A 281 -4.10 -13.85 3.62
C LEU A 281 -4.46 -15.32 3.32
N ARG A 282 -3.55 -16.10 2.71
CA ARG A 282 -3.71 -17.54 2.41
C ARG A 282 -2.90 -18.43 3.35
N LEU A 283 -1.97 -17.88 4.13
CA LEU A 283 -1.18 -18.58 5.13
C LEU A 283 -2.07 -18.80 6.36
N PRO A 284 -2.39 -20.06 6.71
CA PRO A 284 -2.99 -20.36 8.00
C PRO A 284 -1.95 -20.02 9.08
N ALA A 285 -2.37 -19.35 10.14
CA ALA A 285 -1.52 -19.20 11.33
C ALA A 285 -1.11 -20.61 11.81
N PRO A 286 0.17 -20.85 12.16
CA PRO A 286 0.62 -22.17 12.59
C PRO A 286 -0.08 -22.55 13.90
N ALA A 287 -0.85 -23.62 13.88
CA ALA A 287 -1.43 -24.23 15.07
C ALA A 287 -0.43 -25.23 15.68
N PRO A 288 -0.35 -25.37 17.01
CA PRO A 288 0.27 -26.54 17.62
C PRO A 288 -0.69 -27.75 17.57
N VAL A 289 -0.27 -28.76 16.80
CA VAL A 289 -0.35 -30.23 17.01
C VAL A 289 -1.68 -30.88 17.47
N VAL A 290 -2.31 -31.58 16.50
CA VAL A 290 -2.86 -32.99 16.47
C VAL A 290 -4.01 -33.34 17.45
N THR A 291 -5.16 -33.95 17.08
CA THR A 291 -5.43 -35.13 16.21
C THR A 291 -6.86 -35.15 15.62
N GLN A 292 -6.96 -35.44 14.31
CA GLN A 292 -7.93 -36.26 13.56
C GLN A 292 -9.49 -36.05 13.56
N PRO A 293 -10.18 -36.47 12.45
CA PRO A 293 -11.37 -35.83 11.87
C PRO A 293 -12.67 -36.67 11.94
N THR A 294 -13.85 -36.05 11.77
CA THR A 294 -15.06 -36.57 11.05
C THR A 294 -16.18 -35.48 10.97
N GLU A 295 -16.54 -35.11 9.73
CA GLU A 295 -17.82 -34.65 9.12
C GLU A 295 -18.91 -33.75 9.84
N ALA A 296 -19.23 -32.58 9.20
CA ALA A 296 -20.39 -31.62 9.19
C ALA A 296 -20.97 -30.99 10.51
N PRO A 297 -21.35 -29.67 10.62
CA PRO A 297 -22.59 -29.05 10.04
C PRO A 297 -22.53 -27.45 9.85
N PRO A 298 -23.63 -26.66 9.66
CA PRO A 298 -23.61 -25.28 9.08
C PRO A 298 -22.99 -24.18 9.98
N PRO A 299 -22.58 -23.01 9.43
CA PRO A 299 -21.68 -22.07 10.12
C PRO A 299 -22.33 -21.38 11.33
N GLU A 300 -21.74 -21.62 12.50
CA GLU A 300 -22.10 -20.99 13.77
C GLU A 300 -21.74 -19.49 13.83
N PRO A 301 -22.45 -18.71 14.67
CA PRO A 301 -22.14 -17.30 14.90
C PRO A 301 -20.68 -17.13 15.34
N PRO A 302 -20.01 -16.03 14.96
CA PRO A 302 -18.61 -15.82 15.31
C PRO A 302 -18.40 -15.87 16.82
N PRO A 303 -17.35 -16.57 17.31
CA PRO A 303 -17.16 -16.80 18.73
C PRO A 303 -16.95 -15.46 19.46
N PRO A 304 -17.50 -15.31 20.67
CA PRO A 304 -17.26 -14.13 21.48
C PRO A 304 -15.74 -13.94 21.68
N PRO A 305 -15.27 -12.69 21.84
CA PRO A 305 -13.85 -12.41 22.04
C PRO A 305 -13.29 -13.29 23.14
N PRO A 306 -12.07 -13.85 22.97
CA PRO A 306 -11.49 -14.75 23.94
C PRO A 306 -11.41 -14.03 25.28
N ARG A 307 -12.11 -14.58 26.27
CA ARG A 307 -12.04 -14.07 27.64
C ARG A 307 -10.59 -14.19 28.10
N PRO A 308 -10.06 -13.19 28.85
CA PRO A 308 -8.70 -13.28 29.37
C PRO A 308 -8.51 -14.58 30.15
N LEU A 309 -7.29 -15.12 30.12
CA LEU A 309 -6.97 -16.32 30.87
C LEU A 309 -6.96 -16.01 32.37
N GLN A 310 -7.47 -16.92 33.18
CA GLN A 310 -7.52 -16.76 34.64
C GLN A 310 -6.11 -16.47 35.20
N SER A 311 -5.08 -17.15 34.68
CA SER A 311 -3.66 -16.97 35.03
C SER A 311 -3.05 -15.60 34.65
N GLU A 312 -3.71 -14.84 33.77
CA GLU A 312 -3.23 -13.56 33.24
C GLU A 312 -4.07 -12.37 33.71
N ALA A 313 -5.13 -12.64 34.46
CA ALA A 313 -6.04 -11.63 34.96
C ALA A 313 -5.42 -10.83 36.11
N GLU A 314 -5.53 -9.50 36.04
CA GLU A 314 -5.27 -8.63 37.18
C GLU A 314 -6.39 -8.78 38.21
N GLY A 315 -6.04 -8.86 39.49
CA GLY A 315 -6.98 -9.10 40.58
C GLY A 315 -6.39 -10.02 41.65
N TYR A 316 -7.22 -10.40 42.61
CA TYR A 316 -6.79 -11.19 43.76
C TYR A 316 -7.67 -12.43 43.97
N TYR A 317 -7.07 -13.43 44.61
CA TYR A 317 -7.64 -14.75 44.87
C TYR A 317 -7.85 -14.92 46.37
N GLU A 318 -9.09 -15.05 46.80
CA GLU A 318 -9.44 -15.29 48.21
C GLU A 318 -9.72 -16.78 48.45
N PRO A 319 -9.14 -17.38 49.51
CA PRO A 319 -9.43 -18.76 49.86
C PRO A 319 -10.86 -18.88 50.41
N SER A 320 -11.50 -20.02 50.14
CA SER A 320 -12.84 -20.32 50.70
C SER A 320 -12.81 -20.41 52.22
N TYR A 321 -11.70 -20.88 52.78
CA TYR A 321 -11.51 -21.03 54.22
C TYR A 321 -10.38 -20.15 54.73
N LYS A 322 -10.69 -19.40 55.79
CA LYS A 322 -9.72 -18.54 56.47
C LYS A 322 -8.93 -19.38 57.45
N PHE A 323 -7.61 -19.45 57.27
CA PHE A 323 -6.71 -20.13 58.19
C PHE A 323 -5.65 -19.16 58.73
N THR A 324 -5.11 -19.50 59.89
CA THR A 324 -4.12 -18.71 60.61
C THR A 324 -2.88 -19.56 60.84
N VAL A 325 -1.71 -18.99 60.58
CA VAL A 325 -0.41 -19.60 60.90
C VAL A 325 0.39 -18.59 61.69
N SER A 326 0.86 -18.96 62.88
CA SER A 326 1.67 -18.09 63.75
C SER A 326 1.05 -16.69 63.97
N ASP A 327 -0.22 -16.66 64.39
CA ASP A 327 -1.05 -15.46 64.63
C ASP A 327 -1.32 -14.57 63.40
N ARG A 328 -0.99 -15.05 62.20
CA ARG A 328 -1.23 -14.35 60.94
C ARG A 328 -2.26 -15.09 60.12
N ARG A 329 -3.36 -14.40 59.81
CA ARG A 329 -4.42 -14.95 58.97
C ARG A 329 -4.08 -14.74 57.51
N PHE A 330 -4.03 -15.81 56.73
CA PHE A 330 -3.91 -15.70 55.28
C PHE A 330 -5.19 -15.06 54.72
N THR A 331 -5.07 -14.06 53.85
CA THR A 331 -6.22 -13.30 53.35
C THR A 331 -6.41 -13.41 51.85
N ARG A 332 -5.37 -13.16 51.07
CA ARG A 332 -5.46 -13.20 49.61
C ARG A 332 -4.13 -13.60 48.98
N LEU A 333 -4.23 -14.09 47.76
CA LEU A 333 -3.13 -14.35 46.84
C LEU A 333 -3.29 -13.45 45.61
N THR A 334 -2.23 -12.81 45.16
CA THR A 334 -2.20 -12.03 43.93
C THR A 334 -1.21 -12.66 42.96
N LEU A 335 -1.58 -12.80 41.69
CA LEU A 335 -0.71 -13.38 40.65
C LEU A 335 -0.14 -12.31 39.70
N ARG A 336 -0.88 -11.23 39.47
CA ARG A 336 -0.56 -10.13 38.54
C ARG A 336 -0.84 -8.78 39.22
N PRO A 337 -0.02 -7.74 39.00
CA PRO A 337 1.16 -7.69 38.10
C PRO A 337 2.37 -8.48 38.63
N GLU A 338 2.55 -8.53 39.95
CA GLU A 338 3.60 -9.28 40.64
C GLU A 338 2.96 -10.31 41.59
N PRO A 339 3.56 -11.51 41.72
CA PRO A 339 3.03 -12.56 42.58
C PRO A 339 3.39 -12.31 44.05
N PHE A 340 2.38 -12.18 44.89
CA PHE A 340 2.55 -12.03 46.33
C PHE A 340 1.37 -12.62 47.09
N VAL A 341 1.61 -12.96 48.36
CA VAL A 341 0.57 -13.39 49.30
C VAL A 341 0.37 -12.33 50.37
N THR A 342 -0.87 -12.16 50.83
CA THR A 342 -1.21 -11.20 51.86
C THR A 342 -1.64 -11.93 53.13
N PHE A 343 -0.95 -11.64 54.21
CA PHE A 343 -1.33 -12.01 55.57
C PHE A 343 -1.93 -10.82 56.29
N SER A 344 -2.75 -11.08 57.32
CA SER A 344 -3.27 -10.06 58.22
C SER A 344 -2.96 -10.42 59.65
N ARG A 345 -2.46 -9.44 60.41
CA ARG A 345 -2.24 -9.52 61.86
C ARG A 345 -2.85 -8.29 62.49
N THR A 346 -3.77 -8.47 63.45
CA THR A 346 -4.38 -7.34 64.20
C THR A 346 -4.90 -6.20 63.30
N GLY A 347 -5.42 -6.53 62.11
CA GLY A 347 -5.93 -5.55 61.13
C GLY A 347 -4.89 -4.96 60.17
N ILE A 348 -3.59 -5.18 60.40
CA ILE A 348 -2.51 -4.73 59.52
C ILE A 348 -2.27 -5.80 58.44
N ARG A 349 -2.17 -5.38 57.17
CA ARG A 349 -1.87 -6.25 56.02
C ARG A 349 -0.36 -6.34 55.81
N ASP A 350 0.16 -7.55 55.79
CA ASP A 350 1.54 -7.88 55.45
C ASP A 350 1.56 -8.54 54.07
N GLU A 351 2.18 -7.88 53.09
CA GLU A 351 2.35 -8.43 51.73
C GLU A 351 3.75 -9.03 51.58
N VAL A 352 3.81 -10.26 51.08
CA VAL A 352 5.04 -11.05 50.94
C VAL A 352 5.18 -11.46 49.49
N GLY A 353 6.20 -10.92 48.81
CA GLY A 353 6.53 -11.28 47.44
C GLY A 353 6.98 -12.74 47.31
N CYS A 354 6.65 -13.36 46.18
CA CYS A 354 7.05 -14.72 45.88
C CYS A 354 8.28 -14.70 44.98
N ALA A 355 9.44 -15.11 45.53
CA ALA A 355 10.72 -15.10 44.84
C ALA A 355 10.75 -16.07 43.65
N ASP A 356 10.17 -17.27 43.81
CA ASP A 356 9.99 -18.21 42.71
C ASP A 356 8.51 -18.34 42.37
N ALA A 357 8.12 -17.81 41.21
CA ALA A 357 6.76 -17.91 40.70
C ALA A 357 6.74 -18.49 39.28
N ARG A 358 6.05 -19.63 39.11
CA ARG A 358 5.78 -20.26 37.82
C ARG A 358 4.28 -20.30 37.60
N ILE A 359 3.80 -19.41 36.73
CA ILE A 359 2.37 -19.25 36.44
C ILE A 359 2.15 -19.64 34.98
N SER A 360 1.25 -20.59 34.76
CA SER A 360 0.82 -21.05 33.44
C SER A 360 -0.71 -21.09 33.36
N PRO A 361 -1.30 -21.24 32.17
CA PRO A 361 -2.76 -21.36 32.04
C PRO A 361 -3.36 -22.59 32.73
N ALA A 362 -2.55 -23.60 33.05
CA ALA A 362 -3.01 -24.86 33.65
C ALA A 362 -2.69 -24.94 35.15
N ALA A 363 -1.54 -24.41 35.56
CA ALA A 363 -1.01 -24.60 36.90
C ALA A 363 -0.28 -23.36 37.41
N VAL A 364 -0.25 -23.25 38.74
CA VAL A 364 0.48 -22.24 39.48
C VAL A 364 1.37 -22.92 40.51
N HIS A 365 2.63 -22.48 40.56
CA HIS A 365 3.58 -22.85 41.60
C HIS A 365 4.22 -21.57 42.12
N LEU A 366 4.04 -21.29 43.41
CA LEU A 366 4.59 -20.11 44.08
C LEU A 366 5.38 -20.54 45.28
N ARG A 367 6.52 -19.88 45.50
CA ARG A 367 7.33 -19.98 46.70
C ARG A 367 7.57 -18.58 47.24
N CYS A 368 7.01 -18.30 48.40
CA CYS A 368 7.04 -16.98 49.03
C CYS A 368 7.72 -17.12 50.40
N GLU A 369 8.83 -16.41 50.58
CA GLU A 369 9.63 -16.49 51.80
C GLU A 369 9.35 -15.27 52.67
N PHE A 370 8.86 -15.52 53.89
CA PHE A 370 8.57 -14.48 54.85
C PHE A 370 9.68 -14.42 55.89
N GLU A 371 10.83 -13.86 55.50
CA GLU A 371 12.05 -13.80 56.32
C GLU A 371 11.81 -13.24 57.73
N ARG A 372 10.99 -12.17 57.85
CA ARG A 372 10.67 -11.53 59.15
C ARG A 372 10.00 -12.49 60.15
N VAL A 373 9.42 -13.57 59.66
CA VAL A 373 8.63 -14.54 60.45
C VAL A 373 9.26 -15.93 60.42
N GLY A 374 10.24 -16.16 59.55
CA GLY A 374 10.89 -17.46 59.39
C GLY A 374 9.93 -18.54 58.87
N ILE A 375 9.00 -18.17 57.98
CA ILE A 375 8.10 -19.13 57.32
C ILE A 375 8.25 -19.05 55.80
N MET A 376 8.11 -20.20 55.16
CA MET A 376 8.06 -20.34 53.71
C MET A 376 6.67 -20.85 53.32
N VAL A 377 6.05 -20.18 52.35
CA VAL A 377 4.72 -20.52 51.84
C VAL A 377 4.89 -21.05 50.42
N THR A 378 4.49 -22.30 50.21
CA THR A 378 4.46 -22.94 48.91
C THR A 378 3.01 -23.15 48.49
N ILE A 379 2.64 -22.66 47.31
CA ILE A 379 1.30 -22.79 46.74
C ILE A 379 1.40 -23.52 45.42
N GLU A 380 0.81 -24.72 45.35
CA GLU A 380 0.78 -25.54 44.15
C GLU A 380 -0.67 -25.80 43.74
N GLY A 381 -1.10 -25.23 42.61
CA GLY A 381 -2.49 -25.29 42.22
C GLY A 381 -2.72 -25.43 40.74
N GLN A 382 -3.98 -25.70 40.41
CA GLN A 382 -4.47 -25.81 39.05
C GLN A 382 -5.71 -24.94 38.88
N PHE A 383 -5.88 -24.37 37.68
CA PHE A 383 -7.04 -23.58 37.33
C PHE A 383 -8.16 -24.48 36.80
N PRO A 384 -9.29 -24.68 37.51
CA PRO A 384 -10.41 -25.45 36.99
C PRO A 384 -11.08 -24.76 35.80
N SER A 385 -11.03 -23.42 35.76
CA SER A 385 -11.49 -22.59 34.64
C SER A 385 -10.30 -21.94 33.95
N ARG A 386 -10.22 -22.08 32.63
CA ARG A 386 -9.18 -21.42 31.81
C ARG A 386 -9.45 -19.93 31.61
N SER A 387 -10.72 -19.54 31.50
CA SER A 387 -11.13 -18.16 31.30
C SER A 387 -11.46 -17.46 32.62
N VAL A 388 -11.19 -16.16 32.68
CA VAL A 388 -11.58 -15.31 33.81
C VAL A 388 -13.07 -15.40 34.07
N THR A 389 -13.40 -15.67 35.32
CA THR A 389 -14.77 -15.63 35.83
C THR A 389 -14.76 -15.07 37.25
N SER A 390 -15.69 -14.17 37.53
CA SER A 390 -15.99 -13.67 38.88
C SER A 390 -17.18 -14.39 39.51
N ARG A 391 -17.62 -15.51 38.92
CA ARG A 391 -18.73 -16.31 39.47
C ARG A 391 -18.30 -16.85 40.84
N LEU A 392 -19.00 -16.41 41.88
CA LEU A 392 -18.78 -16.85 43.26
C LEU A 392 -19.23 -18.32 43.47
N ASP A 393 -19.96 -18.88 42.52
CA ASP A 393 -20.51 -20.25 42.63
C ASP A 393 -19.45 -21.34 42.37
N ALA A 394 -18.27 -21.00 41.85
CA ALA A 394 -17.21 -21.97 41.56
C ALA A 394 -15.81 -21.42 41.84
N PRO A 395 -14.92 -22.19 42.50
CA PRO A 395 -13.54 -21.78 42.70
C PRO A 395 -12.80 -21.78 41.36
N VAL A 396 -12.01 -20.75 41.13
CA VAL A 396 -11.25 -20.55 39.89
C VAL A 396 -9.81 -21.02 39.99
N LEU A 397 -9.34 -21.29 41.21
CA LEU A 397 -8.04 -21.89 41.49
C LEU A 397 -8.21 -22.89 42.62
N ASN A 398 -7.70 -24.11 42.45
CA ASN A 398 -7.64 -25.11 43.50
C ASN A 398 -6.18 -25.41 43.79
N ALA A 399 -5.69 -25.06 44.98
CA ALA A 399 -4.27 -25.14 45.30
C ALA A 399 -4.00 -25.83 46.63
N MET A 400 -2.95 -26.64 46.69
CA MET A 400 -2.33 -27.10 47.91
C MET A 400 -1.48 -25.96 48.48
N VAL A 401 -1.87 -25.47 49.64
CA VAL A 401 -1.10 -24.48 50.40
C VAL A 401 -0.31 -25.24 51.46
N THR A 402 1.01 -25.12 51.40
CA THR A 402 1.93 -25.69 52.38
C THR A 402 2.72 -24.56 53.02
N VAL A 403 2.70 -24.47 54.34
CA VAL A 403 3.47 -23.50 55.10
C VAL A 403 4.47 -24.27 55.95
N THR A 404 5.75 -23.97 55.78
CA THR A 404 6.85 -24.58 56.54
C THR A 404 7.62 -23.53 57.32
N ASN A 405 8.24 -23.92 58.42
CA ASN A 405 9.21 -23.05 59.11
C ASN A 405 10.59 -23.10 58.44
N THR A 406 11.55 -22.33 58.95
CA THR A 406 12.96 -22.33 58.49
C THR A 406 13.68 -23.68 58.61
N ARG A 407 13.17 -24.60 59.44
CA ARG A 407 13.69 -25.96 59.61
C ARG A 407 13.06 -26.96 58.63
N GLY A 408 12.11 -26.51 57.80
CA GLY A 408 11.38 -27.36 56.86
C GLY A 408 10.21 -28.13 57.48
N GLU A 409 9.89 -27.91 58.76
CA GLU A 409 8.75 -28.55 59.42
C GLU A 409 7.45 -27.93 58.89
N THR A 410 6.47 -28.78 58.57
CA THR A 410 5.18 -28.33 58.03
C THR A 410 4.29 -27.82 59.15
N LEU A 411 4.00 -26.52 59.15
CA LEU A 411 3.10 -25.86 60.10
C LEU A 411 1.64 -25.95 59.65
N PHE A 412 1.42 -25.94 58.33
CA PHE A 412 0.09 -26.03 57.74
C PHE A 412 0.18 -26.69 56.37
N ARG A 413 -0.76 -27.58 56.06
CA ARG A 413 -0.89 -28.16 54.73
C ARG A 413 -2.35 -28.49 54.44
N ALA A 414 -2.94 -27.80 53.49
CA ALA A 414 -4.32 -28.05 53.09
C ALA A 414 -4.54 -27.70 51.62
N ARG A 415 -5.47 -28.42 50.99
CA ARG A 415 -6.00 -28.04 49.68
C ARG A 415 -7.10 -27.01 49.87
N GLN A 416 -6.96 -25.87 49.21
CA GLN A 416 -7.84 -24.72 49.34
C GLN A 416 -8.41 -24.33 47.96
N PRO A 417 -9.75 -24.20 47.85
CA PRO A 417 -10.37 -23.50 46.73
C PRO A 417 -10.20 -21.98 46.89
N PHE A 418 -10.01 -21.29 45.77
CA PHE A 418 -9.87 -19.84 45.71
C PHE A 418 -10.85 -19.23 44.72
N TYR A 419 -11.40 -18.07 45.08
CA TYR A 419 -12.29 -17.25 44.27
C TYR A 419 -11.57 -16.01 43.79
N TRP A 420 -11.81 -15.59 42.55
CA TRP A 420 -11.15 -14.42 41.97
C TRP A 420 -12.05 -13.20 42.04
N HIS A 421 -11.43 -12.08 42.36
CA HIS A 421 -12.03 -10.77 42.45
C HIS A 421 -11.25 -9.80 41.57
N ALA A 422 -11.98 -8.87 40.95
CA ALA A 422 -11.39 -7.74 40.25
C ALA A 422 -10.53 -6.90 41.23
N PRO A 423 -9.51 -6.19 40.74
CA PRO A 423 -8.72 -5.30 41.58
C PRO A 423 -9.60 -4.25 42.29
N ASP A 424 -9.23 -3.94 43.54
CA ASP A 424 -9.90 -2.96 44.42
C ASP A 424 -9.99 -1.56 43.80
#